data_AF-A0A7Y2KIK6-F1
#
_entry.id   AF-A0A7Y2KIK6-F1
#
_cell.length_a   1.000
_cell.length_b   1.000
_cell.length_c   1.000
_cell.angle_alpha   90.00
_cell.angle_beta   90.00
_cell.angle_gamma   90.00
#
_symmetry.space_group_name_H-M   'P 1'
#
loop_
_entity.id
_entity.type
_entity.pdbx_description
1 polymer ?
#
loop_
_entity_poly.entity_id
_entity_poly.type
_entity_poly.pdbx_seq_one_letter_code
_entity_poly.pdbx_strand_id
1 'polypeptide(L)'
;MDVARILVVQESSETTRDLRLATSDHPVEFSFCTFDQVVRGEADLSSCVAIVATLDCDHRSLVESLRKGPDEGPPLFLFRSDPP
;
A
#
# COMPACT_ATOMS: atom_id res chain seq x y z
N MET A 1 19.00 -6.31 -9.81
CA MET A 1 17.87 -5.44 -10.20
C MET A 1 17.18 -5.04 -8.93
N ASP A 2 16.97 -3.75 -8.72
CA ASP A 2 16.16 -3.25 -7.62
C ASP A 2 14.68 -3.43 -7.97
N VAL A 3 13.88 -3.93 -7.04
CA VAL A 3 12.44 -4.21 -7.25
C VAL A 3 11.66 -3.13 -6.52
N ALA A 4 10.89 -2.34 -7.25
CA ALA A 4 10.03 -1.32 -6.64
C ALA A 4 8.83 -2.00 -5.99
N ARG A 5 8.65 -1.84 -4.68
CA ARG A 5 7.52 -2.42 -3.94
C ARG A 5 6.43 -1.40 -3.69
N ILE A 6 5.20 -1.75 -4.05
CA ILE A 6 4.00 -0.96 -3.79
C ILE A 6 3.13 -1.73 -2.81
N LEU A 7 2.80 -1.11 -1.68
CA LEU A 7 1.85 -1.69 -0.73
C LEU A 7 0.43 -1.29 -1.12
N VAL A 8 -0.46 -2.28 -1.25
CA VAL A 8 -1.87 -2.09 -1.54
C VAL A 8 -2.67 -2.43 -0.29
N VAL A 9 -3.36 -1.42 0.25
CA VAL A 9 -4.24 -1.50 1.42
C VAL A 9 -5.67 -1.63 0.92
N GLN A 10 -6.31 -2.76 1.20
CA GLN A 10 -7.69 -3.06 0.77
C GLN A 10 -8.48 -3.74 1.89
N GLU A 11 -9.81 -3.69 1.81
CA GLU A 11 -10.69 -4.19 2.88
C GLU A 11 -10.75 -5.73 2.96
N SER A 12 -10.65 -6.42 1.81
CA SER A 12 -10.74 -7.88 1.72
C SER A 12 -9.41 -8.53 1.34
N SER A 13 -9.05 -9.61 2.05
CA SER A 13 -7.90 -10.48 1.74
C SER A 13 -8.20 -11.49 0.62
N GLU A 14 -9.39 -11.48 0.01
CA GLU A 14 -9.74 -12.46 -1.03
C GLU A 14 -8.92 -12.28 -2.33
N THR A 15 -8.32 -11.11 -2.53
CA THR A 15 -7.40 -10.81 -3.64
C THR A 15 -5.93 -10.77 -3.19
N THR A 16 -5.54 -11.57 -2.20
CA THR A 16 -4.13 -11.79 -1.86
C THR A 16 -3.44 -12.61 -2.96
N ARG A 17 -3.28 -12.02 -4.14
CA ARG A 17 -2.41 -12.54 -5.20
C ARG A 17 -1.31 -11.52 -5.36
N ASP A 18 -0.09 -11.88 -4.98
CA ASP A 18 1.09 -11.10 -5.30
C ASP A 18 1.12 -10.90 -6.83
N LEU A 19 0.65 -9.73 -7.25
CA LEU A 19 0.64 -9.34 -8.64
C LEU A 19 2.05 -8.81 -8.90
N ARG A 20 2.77 -9.40 -9.84
CA ARG A 20 4.06 -8.87 -10.30
C ARG A 20 3.86 -8.37 -11.71
N LEU A 21 3.91 -7.05 -11.87
CA LEU A 21 3.93 -6.44 -13.20
C LEU A 21 5.41 -6.22 -13.55
N ALA A 22 5.91 -7.07 -14.43
CA ALA A 22 7.21 -6.83 -15.05
C ALA A 22 7.04 -5.76 -16.13
N THR A 23 7.28 -4.50 -15.80
CA THR A 23 7.59 -3.51 -16.84
C THR A 23 9.02 -3.78 -17.31
N SER A 24 9.26 -3.68 -18.62
CA SER A 24 10.44 -4.20 -19.32
C SER A 24 11.79 -3.87 -18.69
N ASP A 25 11.89 -2.76 -17.96
CA ASP A 25 13.13 -2.25 -17.38
C ASP A 25 13.09 -2.11 -15.83
N HIS A 26 11.91 -2.13 -15.19
CA HIS A 26 11.73 -1.84 -13.76
C HIS A 26 10.68 -2.79 -13.16
N PRO A 27 11.10 -3.91 -12.52
CA PRO A 27 10.15 -4.83 -11.91
C PRO A 27 9.42 -4.15 -10.75
N VAL A 28 8.08 -4.22 -10.78
CA VAL A 28 7.21 -3.72 -9.71
C VAL A 28 6.54 -4.91 -9.03
N GLU A 29 6.65 -4.96 -7.71
CA GLU A 29 6.01 -5.96 -6.85
C GLU A 29 4.90 -5.29 -6.03
N PHE A 30 3.71 -5.87 -6.06
CA PHE A 30 2.58 -5.41 -5.26
C PHE A 30 2.40 -6.33 -4.06
N SER A 31 2.54 -5.77 -2.86
CA SER A 31 2.25 -6.44 -1.60
C SER A 31 0.86 -6.03 -1.15
N PHE A 32 0.03 -6.99 -0.73
CA PHE A 32 -1.33 -6.71 -0.29
C PHE A 32 -1.46 -6.87 1.22
N CYS A 33 -2.12 -5.92 1.88
CA CYS A 33 -2.47 -6.03 3.29
C CYS A 33 -3.86 -5.45 3.54
N THR A 34 -4.42 -5.82 4.68
CA THR A 34 -5.68 -5.23 5.15
C THR A 34 -5.42 -3.94 5.90
N PHE A 35 -6.44 -3.09 5.95
CA PHE A 35 -6.43 -1.89 6.78
C PHE A 35 -6.06 -2.22 8.25
N ASP A 36 -6.64 -3.27 8.82
CA ASP A 36 -6.36 -3.72 10.19
C ASP A 36 -4.88 -4.05 10.42
N GLN A 37 -4.21 -4.67 9.44
CA GLN A 37 -2.79 -5.00 9.53
C GLN A 37 -1.92 -3.74 9.55
N VAL A 38 -2.30 -2.70 8.77
CA VAL A 38 -1.59 -1.41 8.78
C VAL A 38 -1.77 -0.71 10.12
N VAL A 39 -3.00 -0.66 10.64
CA VAL A 39 -3.31 0.01 11.90
C VAL A 39 -2.61 -0.67 13.09
N ARG A 40 -2.49 -2.00 13.08
CA ARG A 40 -1.73 -2.77 14.08
C ARG A 40 -0.21 -2.65 13.94
N GLY A 41 0.27 -2.02 12.86
CA GLY A 41 1.70 -1.87 12.58
C GLY A 41 2.36 -3.17 12.11
N GLU A 42 1.59 -4.13 11.63
CA GLU A 42 2.06 -5.42 11.10
C GLU A 42 2.55 -5.31 9.65
N ALA A 43 2.21 -4.21 8.96
CA ALA A 43 2.66 -3.95 7.60
C ALA A 43 4.14 -3.52 7.56
N ASP A 44 4.94 -4.20 6.73
CA ASP A 44 6.32 -3.81 6.45
C ASP A 44 6.37 -2.67 5.43
N LEU A 45 6.70 -1.47 5.91
CA LEU A 45 6.82 -0.26 5.10
C LEU A 45 8.26 0.04 4.69
N SER A 46 9.25 -0.69 5.23
CA SER A 46 10.68 -0.33 5.15
C SER A 46 11.26 -0.38 3.73
N SER A 47 10.60 -1.10 2.83
CA SER A 47 11.01 -1.28 1.43
C SER A 47 9.97 -0.77 0.42
N CYS A 48 8.89 -0.15 0.89
CA CYS A 48 7.82 0.33 0.01
C CYS A 48 8.17 1.71 -0.56
N VAL A 49 8.09 1.84 -1.88
CA VAL A 49 8.30 3.12 -2.58
C VAL A 49 7.00 3.92 -2.73
N ALA A 50 5.84 3.26 -2.53
CA ALA A 50 4.52 3.87 -2.56
C ALA A 50 3.50 3.00 -1.80
N ILE A 51 2.42 3.65 -1.36
CA ILE A 51 1.27 3.01 -0.73
C ILE A 51 0.02 3.40 -1.53
N VAL A 52 -0.85 2.44 -1.80
CA VAL A 52 -2.13 2.62 -2.50
C VAL A 52 -3.25 2.13 -1.58
N ALA A 53 -4.29 2.95 -1.39
CA ALA A 53 -5.43 2.58 -0.55
C ALA A 53 -6.75 3.02 -1.20
N THR A 54 -7.83 2.27 -0.96
CA THR A 54 -9.17 2.67 -1.40
C THR A 54 -9.65 3.88 -0.59
N LEU A 55 -10.53 4.69 -1.21
CA LEU A 55 -11.23 5.80 -0.56
C LEU A 55 -12.36 5.33 0.39
N ASP A 56 -12.57 4.02 0.49
CA ASP A 56 -13.60 3.43 1.35
C ASP A 56 -13.05 3.10 2.76
N CYS A 57 -11.72 3.08 2.92
CA CYS A 57 -11.04 2.89 4.20
C CYS A 57 -11.19 4.11 5.14
N ASP A 58 -11.05 3.93 6.46
CA ASP A 58 -10.86 5.07 7.38
C ASP A 58 -9.49 5.73 7.16
N HIS A 59 -9.45 6.72 6.24
CA HIS A 59 -8.21 7.39 5.83
C HIS A 59 -7.48 8.05 6.98
N ARG A 60 -8.21 8.52 7.99
CA ARG A 60 -7.60 9.26 9.08
C ARG A 60 -6.72 8.34 9.90
N SER A 61 -7.27 7.21 10.32
CA SER A 61 -6.52 6.18 11.03
C SER A 61 -5.39 5.60 10.17
N LEU A 62 -5.61 5.42 8.86
CA LEU A 62 -4.55 4.97 7.95
C LEU A 62 -3.37 5.96 7.90
N VAL A 63 -3.64 7.24 7.65
CA VAL A 63 -2.61 8.28 7.55
C VAL A 63 -1.87 8.45 8.88
N GLU A 64 -2.59 8.40 10.01
CA GLU A 64 -1.98 8.45 11.34
C GLU A 64 -1.06 7.26 11.60
N SER A 65 -1.46 6.03 11.22
CA SER A 65 -0.62 4.83 11.35
C SER A 65 0.60 4.81 10.42
N LEU A 66 0.49 5.40 9.22
CA LEU A 66 1.58 5.49 8.24
C LEU A 66 2.60 6.60 8.56
N ARG A 67 2.21 7.60 9.35
CA ARG A 67 3.11 8.65 9.86
C ARG A 67 4.05 8.09 10.93
N LYS A 68 5.12 7.41 10.51
CA LYS A 68 6.21 7.00 11.41
C LYS A 68 7.37 7.99 11.33
N GLY A 69 7.25 9.09 12.06
CA GLY A 69 8.37 10.00 12.34
C GLY A 69 8.43 11.27 11.47
N PRO A 70 9.49 12.07 11.64
CA PRO A 70 9.65 13.38 10.98
C PRO A 70 10.07 13.28 9.52
N ASP A 71 10.54 12.10 9.07
CA ASP A 71 10.90 11.85 7.68
C ASP A 71 9.66 11.53 6.84
N GLU A 72 9.63 12.08 5.63
CA GLU A 72 8.57 11.87 4.65
C GLU A 72 8.52 10.38 4.28
N GLY A 73 7.52 9.66 4.83
CA GLY A 73 7.22 8.29 4.42
C GLY A 73 6.87 8.18 2.94
N PRO A 74 6.71 6.95 2.40
CA PRO A 74 6.37 6.78 1.00
C PRO A 74 5.05 7.48 0.64
N PRO A 75 4.90 7.98 -0.60
CA PRO A 75 3.68 8.64 -1.05
C PRO A 75 2.46 7.71 -0.93
N LEU A 76 1.35 8.29 -0.45
CA LEU A 76 0.04 7.63 -0.36
C LEU A 76 -0.85 8.06 -1.53
N PHE A 77 -1.29 7.09 -2.32
CA PHE A 77 -2.25 7.25 -3.41
C PHE A 77 -3.61 6.71 -2.98
N LEU A 78 -4.65 7.52 -3.16
CA LEU A 78 -6.03 7.17 -2.83
C LEU A 78 -6.83 7.00 -4.12
N PHE A 79 -7.61 5.92 -4.22
CA PHE A 79 -8.46 5.65 -5.39
C PHE A 79 -9.90 5.32 -4.97
N ARG A 80 -10.89 5.68 -5.80
CA ARG A 80 -12.27 5.22 -5.62
C ARG A 80 -12.44 3.85 -6.26
N SER A 81 -13.02 2.91 -5.53
CA SER A 81 -13.35 1.58 -6.03
C SER A 81 -14.48 1.62 -7.06
N ASP A 82 -15.40 2.59 -6.92
CA ASP A 82 -16.48 2.83 -7.86
C ASP A 82 -16.07 3.80 -8.99
N PRO A 83 -16.40 3.50 -10.26
CA PRO A 83 -16.24 4.44 -11.36
C PRO A 83 -17.20 5.66 -11.19
N PRO A 84 -16.84 6.82 -11.78
CA PRO A 84 -17.63 8.05 -11.67
C PRO A 84 -19.03 7.98 -12.30
#